data_AF-A0A7S2DNH9-F1
#
_entry.id   AF-A0A7S2DNH9-F1
#
_cell.length_a   1.000
_cell.length_b   1.000
_cell.length_c   1.000
_cell.angle_alpha   90.00
_cell.angle_beta   90.00
_cell.angle_gamma   90.00
#
_symmetry.space_group_name_H-M   'P 1'
#
loop_
_entity.id
_entity.type
_entity.pdbx_description
1 polymer ?
#
loop_
_entity_poly.entity_id
_entity_poly.type
_entity_poly.pdbx_seq_one_letter_code
_entity_poly.pdbx_strand_id
1 'polypeptide(L)'
;VCAILDSTAGGGNSSVSVGPLRLVRMLRLARMTRLMRALPELLTMIKGMRVAARAVLSSLLMLFGMIYVFGIALFCFLGSEEAVKEYFSSVPMAMFTLAMDGTFMTDTGDVMRSLIELRSWHTVAIFCVFILISHMTLMNMLIGVLCEVVTAVAKAEKELNAVQMVKQTLLVMLKDLDEDGDDQITCNEIARVIDDPSSMRVLRELKVDVTYLLEMLAMAFRDPDASLSIKAVMEMIMACRGDRTTTLQDLVDSLNLIRYQLLEEMSTMEDRVLKTLRADPSSEKARRHVSQSQSHSVVFSQLLASMSKRASAVQADTRTDLE
;
A
#
# COMPACT_ATOMS: atom_id res chain seq x y z
N VAL A 1 1.75 40.21 -3.00
CA VAL A 1 2.44 40.48 -1.70
C VAL A 1 3.97 40.65 -1.83
N CYS A 2 4.62 40.28 -2.95
CA CYS A 2 6.07 40.53 -3.14
C CYS A 2 6.44 41.84 -3.87
N ALA A 3 5.55 42.84 -3.95
CA ALA A 3 5.83 44.09 -4.69
C ALA A 3 5.61 45.38 -3.85
N ILE A 4 5.48 45.29 -2.53
CA ILE A 4 5.13 46.45 -1.67
C ILE A 4 6.25 46.84 -0.69
N LEU A 5 7.43 46.20 -0.72
CA LEU A 5 8.51 46.46 0.24
C LEU A 5 9.79 47.03 -0.40
N ASP A 6 9.69 47.82 -1.47
CA ASP A 6 10.87 48.41 -2.13
C ASP A 6 10.87 49.94 -2.15
N SER A 7 10.22 50.58 -1.18
CA SER A 7 10.17 52.04 -1.12
C SER A 7 10.21 52.58 0.30
N THR A 8 11.11 52.07 1.15
CA THR A 8 11.60 52.83 2.33
C THR A 8 12.87 52.19 2.88
N ALA A 9 14.05 52.71 2.51
CA ALA A 9 15.24 52.84 3.36
C ALA A 9 16.46 53.20 2.50
N GLY A 10 16.85 54.47 2.53
CA GLY A 10 18.19 54.88 2.14
C GLY A 10 19.21 54.56 3.24
N GLY A 11 20.45 54.29 2.82
CA GLY A 11 21.67 54.46 3.60
C GLY A 11 22.04 53.33 4.57
N GLY A 12 23.03 52.51 4.19
CA GLY A 12 23.70 51.61 5.13
C GLY A 12 24.42 50.45 4.45
N ASN A 13 25.74 50.54 4.39
CA ASN A 13 26.65 49.57 3.77
C ASN A 13 26.67 48.26 4.59
N SER A 14 25.83 47.29 4.25
CA SER A 14 26.02 45.89 4.62
C SER A 14 25.27 45.00 3.64
N SER A 15 25.98 44.37 2.72
CA SER A 15 25.46 43.28 1.89
C SER A 15 25.14 42.08 2.79
N VAL A 16 23.97 42.12 3.45
CA VAL A 16 23.41 40.95 4.11
C VAL A 16 23.12 39.94 3.00
N SER A 17 24.00 38.96 2.87
CA SER A 17 23.85 37.85 1.93
C SER A 17 22.46 37.24 2.12
N VAL A 18 21.62 37.33 1.10
CA VAL A 18 20.25 36.82 1.07
C VAL A 18 20.20 35.27 1.05
N GLY A 19 21.37 34.62 1.17
CA GLY A 19 21.56 33.17 1.22
C GLY A 19 20.78 32.48 2.36
N PRO A 20 20.88 32.91 3.63
CA PRO A 20 20.22 32.25 4.75
C PRO A 20 18.68 32.33 4.71
N LEU A 21 18.12 33.41 4.14
CA LEU A 21 16.68 33.57 3.93
C LEU A 21 16.12 32.58 2.89
N ARG A 22 16.92 32.13 1.91
CA ARG A 22 16.55 31.05 1.00
C ARG A 22 16.50 29.68 1.71
N LEU A 23 17.34 29.43 2.70
CA LEU A 23 17.32 28.18 3.47
C LEU A 23 16.06 28.04 4.35
N VAL A 24 15.57 29.14 4.96
CA VAL A 24 14.31 29.13 5.72
C VAL A 24 13.10 28.78 4.82
N ARG A 25 13.17 29.13 3.53
CA ARG A 25 12.16 28.74 2.53
C ARG A 25 12.19 27.23 2.26
N MET A 26 13.35 26.57 2.31
CA MET A 26 13.47 25.11 2.18
C MET A 26 12.96 24.35 3.42
N LEU A 27 13.03 24.94 4.61
CA LEU A 27 12.41 24.40 5.83
C LEU A 27 10.88 24.19 5.71
N ARG A 28 10.21 24.88 4.77
CA ARG A 28 8.80 24.60 4.43
C ARG A 28 8.64 23.25 3.70
N LEU A 29 9.60 22.84 2.87
CA LEU A 29 9.61 21.52 2.22
C LEU A 29 9.81 20.38 3.25
N ALA A 30 10.53 20.65 4.33
CA ALA A 30 10.65 19.72 5.46
C ALA A 30 9.31 19.48 6.19
N ARG A 31 8.33 20.40 6.09
CA ARG A 31 6.96 20.13 6.58
C ARG A 31 6.18 19.24 5.60
N MET A 32 6.38 19.42 4.30
CA MET A 32 5.76 18.57 3.27
C MET A 32 6.17 17.10 3.40
N THR A 33 7.42 16.83 3.80
CA THR A 33 7.88 15.46 4.09
C THR A 33 7.28 14.85 5.36
N ARG A 34 6.85 15.66 6.34
CA ARG A 34 6.06 15.17 7.49
C ARG A 34 4.62 14.85 7.08
N LEU A 35 4.00 15.70 6.26
CA LEU A 35 2.66 15.45 5.72
C LEU A 35 2.62 14.18 4.85
N MET A 36 3.66 13.94 4.05
CA MET A 36 3.82 12.68 3.31
C MET A 36 3.87 11.44 4.22
N ARG A 37 4.34 11.56 5.47
CA ARG A 37 4.33 10.44 6.43
C ARG A 37 2.97 10.22 7.09
N ALA A 38 2.09 11.23 7.10
CA ALA A 38 0.74 11.11 7.63
C ALA A 38 -0.17 10.28 6.69
N LEU A 39 0.19 10.15 5.40
CA LEU A 39 -0.53 9.35 4.41
C LEU A 39 0.34 8.17 3.96
N PRO A 40 0.23 6.98 4.59
CA PRO A 40 1.04 5.81 4.28
C PRO A 40 0.89 5.34 2.82
N GLU A 41 -0.24 5.63 2.19
CA GLU A 41 -0.52 5.32 0.78
C GLU A 41 0.33 6.13 -0.21
N LEU A 42 0.61 7.41 0.11
CA LEU A 42 1.48 8.22 -0.72
C LEU A 42 2.94 7.75 -0.62
N LEU A 43 3.36 7.25 0.56
CA LEU A 43 4.69 6.68 0.74
C LEU A 43 4.88 5.37 -0.03
N THR A 44 3.86 4.51 -0.11
CA THR A 44 3.95 3.27 -0.90
C THR A 44 4.07 3.59 -2.39
N MET A 45 3.30 4.55 -2.91
CA MET A 45 3.44 5.03 -4.29
C MET A 45 4.83 5.63 -4.55
N ILE A 46 5.33 6.49 -3.67
CA ILE A 46 6.67 7.11 -3.82
C ILE A 46 7.78 6.04 -3.78
N LYS A 47 7.65 5.01 -2.92
CA LYS A 47 8.58 3.87 -2.90
C LYS A 47 8.54 3.12 -4.23
N GLY A 48 7.35 2.90 -4.81
CA GLY A 48 7.19 2.31 -6.15
C GLY A 48 7.85 3.17 -7.25
N MET A 49 7.61 4.48 -7.24
CA MET A 49 8.25 5.43 -8.16
C MET A 49 9.78 5.42 -8.05
N ARG A 50 10.35 5.25 -6.85
CA ARG A 50 11.81 5.15 -6.69
C ARG A 50 12.38 3.88 -7.31
N VAL A 51 11.66 2.77 -7.26
CA VAL A 51 12.08 1.51 -7.90
C VAL A 51 12.05 1.68 -9.42
N ALA A 52 10.95 2.20 -9.99
CA ALA A 52 10.85 2.48 -11.42
C ALA A 52 11.89 3.52 -11.89
N ALA A 53 12.14 4.56 -11.09
CA ALA A 53 13.12 5.60 -11.40
C ALA A 53 14.54 5.05 -11.57
N ARG A 54 14.91 3.95 -10.90
CA ARG A 54 16.22 3.31 -11.09
C ARG A 54 16.38 2.77 -12.51
N ALA A 55 15.35 2.11 -13.04
CA ALA A 55 15.37 1.59 -14.40
C ALA A 55 15.44 2.74 -15.42
N VAL A 56 14.60 3.77 -15.23
CA VAL A 56 14.59 4.97 -16.09
C VAL A 56 15.93 5.69 -16.08
N LEU A 57 16.54 5.87 -14.90
CA LEU A 57 17.82 6.56 -14.77
C LEU A 57 18.94 5.79 -15.49
N SER A 58 18.94 4.45 -15.40
CA SER A 58 19.89 3.61 -16.12
C SER A 58 19.78 3.79 -17.65
N SER A 59 18.56 3.80 -18.17
CA SER A 59 18.30 4.02 -19.60
C SER A 59 18.66 5.44 -20.05
N LEU A 60 18.35 6.46 -19.23
CA LEU A 60 18.75 7.84 -19.49
C LEU A 60 20.27 8.02 -19.50
N LEU A 61 21.00 7.37 -18.60
CA LEU A 61 22.47 7.42 -18.58
C LEU A 61 23.07 6.82 -19.87
N MET A 62 22.51 5.70 -20.35
CA MET A 62 22.92 5.11 -21.62
C MET A 62 22.63 6.04 -22.81
N LEU A 63 21.47 6.72 -22.82
CA LEU A 63 21.11 7.74 -23.81
C LEU A 63 22.08 8.93 -23.78
N PHE A 64 22.43 9.46 -22.61
CA PHE A 64 23.42 10.52 -22.46
C PHE A 64 24.82 10.09 -22.94
N GLY A 65 25.21 8.84 -22.68
CA GLY A 65 26.46 8.28 -23.21
C GLY A 65 26.48 8.26 -24.74
N MET A 66 25.35 7.90 -25.36
CA MET A 66 25.20 7.95 -26.82
C MET A 66 25.27 9.39 -27.35
N ILE A 67 24.54 10.33 -26.74
CA ILE A 67 24.59 11.76 -27.10
C ILE A 67 26.02 12.29 -27.01
N TYR A 68 26.78 11.89 -25.98
CA TYR A 68 28.18 12.29 -25.81
C TYR A 68 29.08 11.80 -26.96
N VAL A 69 29.01 10.52 -27.31
CA VAL A 69 29.84 9.93 -28.38
C VAL A 69 29.52 10.56 -29.73
N PHE A 70 28.23 10.65 -30.09
CA PHE A 70 27.81 11.27 -31.35
C PHE A 70 28.03 12.79 -31.37
N GLY A 71 27.96 13.46 -30.21
CA GLY A 71 28.26 14.88 -30.06
C GLY A 71 29.71 15.22 -30.34
N ILE A 72 30.66 14.42 -29.83
CA ILE A 72 32.08 14.59 -30.17
C ILE A 72 32.32 14.28 -31.65
N ALA A 73 31.73 13.20 -32.18
CA ALA A 73 31.89 12.84 -33.58
C ALA A 73 31.43 13.96 -34.52
N LEU A 74 30.22 14.49 -34.33
CA LEU A 74 29.70 15.59 -35.14
C LEU A 74 30.49 16.88 -34.92
N PHE A 75 30.89 17.20 -33.69
CA PHE A 75 31.77 18.35 -33.43
C PHE A 75 33.11 18.25 -34.17
N CYS A 76 33.73 17.06 -34.24
CA CYS A 76 34.96 16.85 -35.00
C CYS A 76 34.77 17.00 -36.52
N PHE A 77 33.62 16.60 -37.06
CA PHE A 77 33.34 16.71 -38.50
C PHE A 77 32.85 18.10 -38.94
N LEU A 78 32.19 18.86 -38.05
CA LEU A 78 31.55 20.13 -38.37
C LEU A 78 32.19 21.37 -37.75
N GLY A 79 33.13 21.19 -36.81
CA GLY A 79 33.73 22.29 -36.05
C GLY A 79 34.49 23.34 -36.89
N SER A 80 34.79 23.04 -38.15
CA SER A 80 35.47 23.96 -39.09
C SER A 80 34.52 24.80 -39.96
N GLU A 81 33.22 24.54 -39.94
CA GLU A 81 32.27 25.12 -40.90
C GLU A 81 31.46 26.28 -40.29
N GLU A 82 31.51 27.47 -40.92
CA GLU A 82 30.84 28.67 -40.39
C GLU A 82 29.31 28.56 -40.39
N ALA A 83 28.73 27.83 -41.34
CA ALA A 83 27.29 27.69 -41.51
C ALA A 83 26.59 26.95 -40.36
N VAL A 84 27.32 26.15 -39.57
CA VAL A 84 26.75 25.36 -38.46
C VAL A 84 27.37 25.71 -37.11
N LYS A 85 28.16 26.79 -37.07
CA LYS A 85 28.89 27.24 -35.88
C LYS A 85 27.96 27.65 -34.73
N GLU A 86 26.73 28.07 -35.04
CA GLU A 86 25.71 28.39 -34.04
C GLU A 86 25.31 27.14 -33.23
N TYR A 87 25.14 26.00 -33.91
CA TYR A 87 24.75 24.73 -33.28
C TYR A 87 25.95 23.93 -32.74
N PHE A 88 27.12 24.01 -33.38
CA PHE A 88 28.30 23.20 -33.04
C PHE A 88 29.52 24.04 -32.57
N SER A 89 29.29 25.16 -31.89
CA SER A 89 30.36 26.04 -31.38
C SER A 89 31.30 25.39 -30.36
N SER A 90 30.77 24.47 -29.54
CA SER A 90 31.52 23.77 -28.49
C SER A 90 30.94 22.38 -28.28
N VAL A 91 31.72 21.45 -27.71
CA VAL A 91 31.25 20.08 -27.41
C VAL A 91 29.97 20.08 -26.55
N PRO A 92 29.84 20.90 -25.47
CA PRO A 92 28.60 20.98 -24.71
C PRO A 92 27.41 21.51 -25.52
N MET A 93 27.63 22.46 -26.43
CA MET A 93 26.55 22.95 -27.30
C MET A 93 26.16 21.90 -28.34
N ALA A 94 27.11 21.19 -28.93
CA ALA A 94 26.82 20.06 -29.83
C ALA A 94 25.99 18.97 -29.13
N MET A 95 26.34 18.65 -27.88
CA MET A 95 25.55 17.72 -27.05
C MET A 95 24.15 18.26 -26.74
N PHE A 96 24.03 19.56 -26.46
CA PHE A 96 22.74 20.20 -26.19
C PHE A 96 21.83 20.21 -27.42
N THR A 97 22.37 20.56 -28.59
CA THR A 97 21.68 20.47 -29.89
C THR A 97 21.25 19.03 -30.19
N LEU A 98 22.11 18.03 -29.96
CA LEU A 98 21.74 16.62 -30.17
C LEU A 98 20.69 16.12 -29.17
N ALA A 99 20.70 16.64 -27.94
CA ALA A 99 19.67 16.34 -26.96
C ALA A 99 18.33 16.98 -27.33
N MET A 100 18.28 18.28 -27.60
CA MET A 100 17.03 18.99 -27.91
C MET A 100 16.52 18.70 -29.32
N ASP A 101 17.34 18.92 -30.32
CA ASP A 101 16.94 18.83 -31.72
C ASP A 101 17.03 17.40 -32.25
N GLY A 102 17.94 16.58 -31.71
CA GLY A 102 18.08 15.19 -32.14
C GLY A 102 17.26 14.18 -31.34
N THR A 103 17.13 14.37 -30.02
CA THR A 103 16.49 13.38 -29.12
C THR A 103 15.05 13.76 -28.78
N PHE A 104 14.79 15.04 -28.45
CA PHE A 104 13.43 15.56 -28.23
C PHE A 104 12.73 16.03 -29.50
N MET A 105 13.45 16.06 -30.63
CA MET A 105 12.95 16.48 -31.94
C MET A 105 12.22 17.83 -31.93
N THR A 106 12.71 18.79 -31.14
CA THR A 106 12.04 20.09 -31.01
C THR A 106 12.15 20.89 -32.32
N ASP A 107 13.37 21.08 -32.83
CA ASP A 107 13.61 21.82 -34.09
C ASP A 107 14.57 21.06 -35.04
N THR A 108 14.41 19.72 -35.15
CA THR A 108 15.28 18.86 -35.99
C THR A 108 15.35 19.31 -37.46
N GLY A 109 14.26 19.87 -37.98
CA GLY A 109 14.14 20.28 -39.38
C GLY A 109 15.14 21.36 -39.77
N ASP A 110 15.37 22.33 -38.87
CA ASP A 110 16.26 23.47 -39.12
C ASP A 110 17.73 23.05 -39.08
N VAL A 111 18.09 22.18 -38.14
CA VAL A 111 19.43 21.57 -38.06
C VAL A 111 19.70 20.68 -39.28
N MET A 112 18.72 19.87 -39.68
CA MET A 112 18.83 19.00 -40.86
C MET A 112 18.99 19.81 -42.15
N ARG A 113 18.23 20.89 -42.32
CA ARG A 113 18.34 21.78 -43.48
C ARG A 113 19.72 22.42 -43.54
N SER A 114 20.20 22.94 -42.41
CA SER A 114 21.55 23.51 -42.30
C SER A 114 22.63 22.48 -42.68
N LEU A 115 22.48 21.22 -42.24
CA LEU A 115 23.39 20.12 -42.59
C LEU A 115 23.38 19.76 -44.09
N ILE A 116 22.22 19.81 -44.74
CA ILE A 116 22.10 19.51 -46.18
C ILE A 116 22.77 20.60 -47.03
N GLU A 117 22.70 21.87 -46.60
CA GLU A 117 23.31 23.01 -47.30
C GLU A 117 24.86 22.89 -47.37
N LEU A 118 25.49 22.18 -46.41
CA LEU A 118 26.93 21.90 -46.42
C LEU A 118 27.37 20.86 -47.48
N ARG A 119 26.44 20.21 -48.20
CA ARG A 119 26.73 19.15 -49.19
C ARG A 119 27.57 17.95 -48.69
N SER A 120 27.79 17.81 -47.38
CA SER A 120 28.48 16.66 -46.80
C SER A 120 27.52 15.50 -46.51
N TRP A 121 27.49 14.51 -47.41
CA TRP A 121 26.58 13.37 -47.26
C TRP A 121 26.86 12.52 -46.00
N HIS A 122 28.13 12.42 -45.60
CA HIS A 122 28.54 11.62 -44.44
C HIS A 122 27.99 12.19 -43.13
N THR A 123 28.00 13.52 -42.96
CA THR A 123 27.51 14.18 -41.74
C THR A 123 26.00 14.01 -41.62
N VAL A 124 25.27 14.22 -42.71
CA VAL A 124 23.81 14.02 -42.76
C VAL A 124 23.46 12.57 -42.42
N ALA A 125 24.19 11.60 -42.97
CA ALA A 125 23.98 10.19 -42.67
C ALA A 125 24.20 9.86 -41.17
N ILE A 126 25.29 10.36 -40.56
CA ILE A 126 25.57 10.16 -39.12
C ILE A 126 24.47 10.78 -38.25
N PHE A 127 24.00 11.98 -38.59
CA PHE A 127 22.93 12.66 -37.87
C PHE A 127 21.59 11.92 -37.99
N CYS A 128 21.22 11.45 -39.19
CA CYS A 128 20.03 10.62 -39.40
C CYS A 128 20.09 9.30 -38.61
N VAL A 129 21.23 8.60 -38.63
CA VAL A 129 21.41 7.35 -37.87
C VAL A 129 21.31 7.61 -36.37
N PHE A 130 21.90 8.71 -35.88
CA PHE A 130 21.77 9.12 -34.49
C PHE A 130 20.31 9.35 -34.10
N ILE A 131 19.54 10.12 -34.88
CA ILE A 131 18.11 10.37 -34.62
C ILE A 131 17.32 9.07 -34.57
N LEU A 132 17.54 8.16 -35.53
CA LEU A 132 16.85 6.88 -35.55
C LEU A 132 17.15 6.05 -34.29
N ILE A 133 18.42 5.94 -33.90
CA ILE A 133 18.82 5.13 -32.74
C ILE A 133 18.36 5.79 -31.43
N SER A 134 18.53 7.10 -31.27
CA SER A 134 18.16 7.82 -30.05
C SER A 134 16.65 7.81 -29.83
N HIS A 135 15.87 8.03 -30.89
CA HIS A 135 14.41 8.01 -30.82
C HIS A 135 13.85 6.61 -30.56
N MET A 136 14.38 5.58 -31.24
CA MET A 136 14.03 4.19 -30.95
C MET A 136 14.36 3.82 -29.50
N THR A 137 15.50 4.28 -28.98
CA THR A 137 15.90 4.03 -27.59
C THR A 137 14.96 4.73 -26.60
N LEU A 138 14.59 5.99 -26.85
CA LEU A 138 13.61 6.72 -26.05
C LEU A 138 12.24 6.04 -26.05
N MET A 139 11.72 5.68 -27.22
CA MET A 139 10.42 5.03 -27.33
C MET A 139 10.41 3.67 -26.64
N ASN A 140 11.46 2.86 -26.82
CA ASN A 140 11.59 1.57 -26.14
C ASN A 140 11.66 1.71 -24.62
N MET A 141 12.31 2.78 -24.11
CA MET A 141 12.32 3.10 -22.68
C MET A 141 10.91 3.48 -22.18
N LEU A 142 10.21 4.37 -22.88
CA LEU A 142 8.87 4.82 -22.50
C LEU A 142 7.87 3.66 -22.49
N ILE A 143 7.90 2.81 -23.52
CA ILE A 143 7.06 1.61 -23.61
C ILE A 143 7.37 0.67 -22.43
N GLY A 144 8.65 0.46 -22.09
CA GLY A 144 9.05 -0.37 -20.96
C GLY A 144 8.45 0.12 -19.63
N VAL A 145 8.55 1.42 -19.36
CA VAL A 145 7.99 2.03 -18.13
C VAL A 145 6.47 1.95 -18.12
N LEU A 146 5.81 2.23 -19.25
CA LEU A 146 4.36 2.13 -19.34
C LEU A 146 3.87 0.70 -19.11
N CYS A 147 4.55 -0.31 -19.67
CA CYS A 147 4.25 -1.71 -19.43
C CYS A 147 4.42 -2.09 -17.96
N GLU A 148 5.46 -1.60 -17.28
CA GLU A 148 5.68 -1.85 -15.85
C GLU A 148 4.52 -1.27 -15.01
N VAL A 149 4.15 -0.01 -15.27
CA VAL A 149 3.04 0.66 -14.56
C VAL A 149 1.70 -0.04 -14.82
N VAL A 150 1.39 -0.35 -16.08
CA VAL A 150 0.14 -1.05 -16.44
C VAL A 150 0.08 -2.42 -15.76
N THR A 151 1.19 -3.16 -15.73
CA THR A 151 1.25 -4.46 -15.05
C THR A 151 1.05 -4.32 -13.55
N ALA A 152 1.63 -3.29 -12.93
CA ALA A 152 1.44 -3.02 -11.50
C ALA A 152 -0.02 -2.68 -11.16
N VAL A 153 -0.66 -1.81 -11.96
CA VAL A 153 -2.07 -1.44 -11.79
C VAL A 153 -2.98 -2.66 -12.02
N ALA A 154 -2.75 -3.42 -13.09
CA ALA A 154 -3.54 -4.61 -13.39
C ALA A 154 -3.44 -5.67 -12.28
N LYS A 155 -2.27 -5.82 -11.64
CA LYS A 155 -2.12 -6.72 -10.49
C LYS A 155 -2.92 -6.23 -9.28
N ALA A 156 -2.85 -4.94 -8.95
CA ALA A 156 -3.59 -4.37 -7.84
C ALA A 156 -5.11 -4.49 -8.04
N GLU A 157 -5.61 -4.17 -9.23
CA GLU A 157 -7.03 -4.33 -9.58
C GLU A 157 -7.47 -5.80 -9.54
N LYS A 158 -6.65 -6.72 -10.04
CA LYS A 158 -6.97 -8.16 -10.01
C LYS A 158 -7.12 -8.69 -8.59
N GLU A 159 -6.26 -8.25 -7.66
CA GLU A 159 -6.34 -8.63 -6.25
C GLU A 159 -7.63 -8.10 -5.60
N LEU A 160 -7.98 -6.83 -5.85
CA LEU A 160 -9.23 -6.23 -5.35
C LEU A 160 -10.47 -6.94 -5.92
N ASN A 161 -10.49 -7.18 -7.23
CA ASN A 161 -11.60 -7.86 -7.90
C ASN A 161 -11.76 -9.30 -7.40
N ALA A 162 -10.67 -10.04 -7.18
CA ALA A 162 -10.73 -11.40 -6.64
C ALA A 162 -11.36 -11.42 -5.24
N VAL A 163 -10.98 -10.48 -4.36
CA VAL A 163 -11.59 -10.35 -3.03
C VAL A 163 -13.07 -9.99 -3.13
N GLN A 164 -13.44 -9.09 -4.03
CA GLN A 164 -14.83 -8.67 -4.21
C GLN A 164 -15.71 -9.80 -4.78
N MET A 165 -15.21 -10.58 -5.73
CA MET A 165 -15.92 -11.75 -6.27
C MET A 165 -16.19 -12.77 -5.16
N VAL A 166 -15.18 -13.09 -4.34
CA VAL A 166 -15.35 -14.01 -3.21
C VAL A 166 -16.39 -13.50 -2.20
N LYS A 167 -16.34 -12.21 -1.85
CA LYS A 167 -17.34 -11.58 -0.99
C LYS A 167 -18.74 -11.67 -1.59
N GLN A 168 -18.89 -11.47 -2.89
CA GLN A 168 -20.18 -11.55 -3.57
C GLN A 168 -20.73 -12.98 -3.54
N THR A 169 -19.91 -13.99 -3.82
CA THR A 169 -20.29 -15.41 -3.75
C THR A 169 -20.71 -15.80 -2.33
N LEU A 170 -19.97 -15.35 -1.32
CA LEU A 170 -20.31 -15.56 0.09
C LEU A 170 -21.62 -14.86 0.46
N LEU A 171 -21.82 -13.62 0.02
CA LEU A 171 -23.03 -12.86 0.31
C LEU A 171 -24.28 -13.55 -0.26
N VAL A 172 -24.22 -14.06 -1.49
CA VAL A 172 -25.31 -14.82 -2.09
C VAL A 172 -25.60 -16.09 -1.28
N MET A 173 -24.56 -16.88 -0.93
CA MET A 173 -24.73 -18.06 -0.08
C MET A 173 -25.41 -17.72 1.24
N LEU A 174 -24.93 -16.69 1.95
CA LEU A 174 -25.47 -16.32 3.26
C LEU A 174 -26.90 -15.78 3.15
N LYS A 175 -27.24 -15.06 2.08
CA LYS A 175 -28.60 -14.57 1.84
C LYS A 175 -29.59 -15.65 1.44
N ASP A 176 -29.15 -16.69 0.74
CA ASP A 176 -30.01 -17.82 0.40
C ASP A 176 -30.39 -18.65 1.65
N LEU A 177 -29.61 -18.51 2.73
CA LEU A 177 -29.78 -19.20 4.00
C LEU A 177 -30.49 -18.35 5.07
N ASP A 178 -30.54 -17.03 4.89
CA ASP A 178 -31.29 -16.07 5.71
C ASP A 178 -32.78 -16.10 5.29
N GLU A 179 -33.55 -17.00 5.92
CA GLU A 179 -34.97 -17.22 5.61
C GLU A 179 -35.87 -16.10 6.15
N ASP A 180 -35.44 -15.39 7.20
CA ASP A 180 -36.23 -14.33 7.84
C ASP A 180 -35.92 -12.92 7.29
N GLY A 181 -34.81 -12.78 6.55
CA GLY A 181 -34.39 -11.58 5.86
C GLY A 181 -33.97 -10.46 6.81
N ASP A 182 -33.54 -10.80 8.04
CA ASP A 182 -33.15 -9.83 9.06
C ASP A 182 -31.68 -9.34 8.92
N ASP A 183 -30.98 -9.80 7.87
CA ASP A 183 -29.56 -9.58 7.61
C ASP A 183 -28.65 -10.02 8.79
N GLN A 184 -29.14 -10.91 9.66
CA GLN A 184 -28.44 -11.52 10.77
C GLN A 184 -28.44 -13.04 10.66
N ILE A 185 -27.50 -13.66 11.36
CA ILE A 185 -27.28 -15.09 11.32
C ILE A 185 -27.18 -15.60 12.74
N THR A 186 -28.04 -16.56 13.05
CA THR A 186 -28.11 -17.27 14.33
C THR A 186 -27.26 -18.54 14.30
N CYS A 187 -27.01 -19.12 15.49
CA CYS A 187 -26.28 -20.39 15.62
C CYS A 187 -26.94 -21.52 14.81
N ASN A 188 -28.28 -21.55 14.76
CA ASN A 188 -29.03 -22.61 14.08
C ASN A 188 -28.89 -22.51 12.56
N GLU A 189 -28.84 -21.30 12.01
CA GLU A 189 -28.63 -21.08 10.57
C GLU A 189 -27.21 -21.48 10.16
N ILE A 190 -26.20 -21.13 10.97
CA ILE A 190 -24.82 -21.57 10.75
C ILE A 190 -24.70 -23.10 10.78
N ALA A 191 -25.37 -23.77 11.72
CA ALA A 191 -25.41 -25.22 11.76
C ALA A 191 -25.95 -25.79 10.44
N ARG A 192 -27.01 -25.20 9.87
CA ARG A 192 -27.54 -25.58 8.55
C ARG A 192 -26.54 -25.34 7.42
N VAL A 193 -25.73 -24.28 7.47
CA VAL A 193 -24.67 -24.01 6.49
C VAL A 193 -23.60 -25.11 6.48
N ILE A 194 -23.24 -25.62 7.66
CA ILE A 194 -22.24 -26.68 7.80
C ILE A 194 -22.82 -28.03 7.37
N ASP A 195 -24.10 -28.26 7.62
CA ASP A 195 -24.80 -29.49 7.23
C ASP A 195 -25.12 -29.54 5.72
N ASP A 196 -25.24 -28.38 5.04
CA ASP A 196 -25.48 -28.33 3.61
C ASP A 196 -24.21 -28.69 2.79
N PRO A 197 -24.24 -29.79 2.01
CA PRO A 197 -23.11 -30.20 1.18
C PRO A 197 -22.76 -29.20 0.07
N SER A 198 -23.69 -28.34 -0.35
CA SER A 198 -23.44 -27.32 -1.38
C SER A 198 -22.60 -26.18 -0.81
N SER A 199 -22.98 -25.67 0.36
CA SER A 199 -22.25 -24.65 1.13
C SER A 199 -20.84 -25.11 1.50
N MET A 200 -20.69 -26.35 1.94
CA MET A 200 -19.38 -26.94 2.24
C MET A 200 -18.46 -27.08 1.01
N ARG A 201 -19.01 -27.25 -0.19
CA ARG A 201 -18.22 -27.23 -1.43
C ARG A 201 -17.70 -25.84 -1.73
N VAL A 202 -18.54 -24.81 -1.59
CA VAL A 202 -18.14 -23.42 -1.83
C VAL A 202 -17.10 -22.97 -0.80
N LEU A 203 -17.27 -23.28 0.48
CA LEU A 203 -16.26 -22.98 1.52
C LEU A 203 -14.91 -23.66 1.22
N ARG A 204 -14.93 -24.88 0.70
CA ARG A 204 -13.72 -25.61 0.27
C ARG A 204 -13.08 -25.00 -0.97
N GLU A 205 -13.87 -24.57 -1.96
CA GLU A 205 -13.39 -23.86 -3.15
C GLU A 205 -12.72 -22.53 -2.78
N LEU A 206 -13.28 -21.85 -1.79
CA LEU A 206 -12.73 -20.63 -1.21
C LEU A 206 -11.52 -20.88 -0.29
N LYS A 207 -11.12 -22.14 -0.07
CA LYS A 207 -10.02 -22.56 0.83
C LYS A 207 -10.19 -22.04 2.26
N VAL A 208 -11.41 -22.06 2.78
CA VAL A 208 -11.71 -21.69 4.17
C VAL A 208 -11.39 -22.87 5.09
N ASP A 209 -10.67 -22.61 6.18
CA ASP A 209 -10.51 -23.60 7.25
C ASP A 209 -11.78 -23.63 8.11
N VAL A 210 -12.61 -24.64 7.86
CA VAL A 210 -13.89 -24.82 8.56
C VAL A 210 -13.67 -25.09 10.05
N THR A 211 -12.60 -25.78 10.43
CA THR A 211 -12.32 -26.11 11.84
C THR A 211 -12.09 -24.84 12.63
N TYR A 212 -11.20 -23.98 12.12
CA TYR A 212 -10.91 -22.69 12.74
C TYR A 212 -12.10 -21.73 12.72
N LEU A 213 -12.89 -21.76 11.64
CA LEU A 213 -14.13 -21.00 11.53
C LEU A 213 -15.12 -21.37 12.65
N LEU A 214 -15.31 -22.67 12.91
CA LEU A 214 -16.21 -23.14 13.98
C LEU A 214 -15.77 -22.67 15.36
N GLU A 215 -14.48 -22.72 15.65
CA GLU A 215 -13.94 -22.25 16.92
C GLU A 215 -14.15 -20.74 17.10
N MET A 216 -13.91 -19.95 16.05
CA MET A 216 -14.18 -18.52 16.09
C MET A 216 -15.67 -18.19 16.20
N LEU A 217 -16.55 -18.94 15.53
CA LEU A 217 -18.00 -18.76 15.64
C LEU A 217 -18.48 -19.13 17.05
N ALA A 218 -18.01 -20.24 17.63
CA ALA A 218 -18.32 -20.62 19.00
C ALA A 218 -17.92 -19.52 20.02
N MET A 219 -16.78 -18.88 19.81
CA MET A 219 -16.36 -17.73 20.63
C MET A 219 -17.25 -16.49 20.41
N ALA A 220 -17.72 -16.25 19.19
CA ALA A 220 -18.55 -15.09 18.84
C ALA A 220 -20.00 -15.22 19.34
N PHE A 221 -20.58 -16.43 19.27
CA PHE A 221 -21.88 -16.74 19.84
C PHE A 221 -21.76 -17.08 21.32
N ARG A 222 -21.61 -16.02 22.14
CA ARG A 222 -21.53 -16.18 23.60
C ARG A 222 -22.82 -16.74 24.21
N ASP A 223 -23.98 -16.42 23.61
CA ASP A 223 -25.29 -16.84 24.07
C ASP A 223 -26.03 -17.63 22.96
N PRO A 224 -26.88 -18.61 23.30
CA PRO A 224 -27.60 -19.44 22.32
C PRO A 224 -28.53 -18.64 21.40
N ASP A 225 -29.05 -17.51 21.91
CA ASP A 225 -29.96 -16.61 21.19
C ASP A 225 -29.22 -15.41 20.56
N ALA A 226 -27.88 -15.39 20.62
CA ALA A 226 -27.12 -14.33 19.98
C ALA A 226 -27.19 -14.46 18.45
N SER A 227 -27.39 -13.34 17.77
CA SER A 227 -27.29 -13.23 16.32
C SER A 227 -26.10 -12.35 15.93
N LEU A 228 -25.50 -12.65 14.79
CA LEU A 228 -24.40 -11.88 14.21
C LEU A 228 -24.83 -11.35 12.84
N SER A 229 -24.57 -10.08 12.55
CA SER A 229 -24.83 -9.54 11.21
C SER A 229 -24.10 -10.35 10.12
N ILE A 230 -24.73 -10.50 8.95
CA ILE A 230 -24.13 -11.17 7.78
C ILE A 230 -22.74 -10.61 7.47
N LYS A 231 -22.56 -9.29 7.62
CA LYS A 231 -21.25 -8.63 7.40
C LYS A 231 -20.17 -9.16 8.34
N ALA A 232 -20.48 -9.32 9.63
CA ALA A 232 -19.54 -9.85 10.61
C ALA A 232 -19.17 -11.31 10.32
N VAL A 233 -20.15 -12.14 9.99
CA VAL A 233 -19.90 -13.55 9.63
C VAL A 233 -19.09 -13.66 8.35
N MET A 234 -19.39 -12.83 7.34
CA MET A 234 -18.60 -12.77 6.10
C MET A 234 -17.14 -12.36 6.38
N GLU A 235 -16.89 -11.40 7.26
CA GLU A 235 -15.53 -11.03 7.67
C GLU A 235 -14.80 -12.16 8.38
N MET A 236 -15.49 -12.91 9.25
CA MET A 236 -14.91 -14.08 9.92
C MET A 236 -14.57 -15.20 8.92
N ILE A 237 -15.46 -15.50 7.98
CA ILE A 237 -15.19 -16.50 6.91
C ILE A 237 -14.00 -16.05 6.05
N MET A 238 -13.92 -14.76 5.72
CA MET A 238 -12.77 -14.18 5.00
C MET A 238 -11.47 -14.23 5.80
N ALA A 239 -11.53 -14.13 7.13
CA ALA A 239 -10.37 -14.26 8.02
C ALA A 239 -9.87 -15.70 8.11
N CYS A 240 -10.76 -16.69 7.98
CA CYS A 240 -10.43 -18.13 7.95
C CYS A 240 -9.83 -18.62 6.62
N ARG A 241 -9.59 -17.74 5.64
CA ARG A 241 -9.10 -18.17 4.33
C ARG A 241 -7.62 -18.57 4.41
N GLY A 242 -7.31 -19.84 4.15
CA GLY A 242 -5.95 -20.38 4.22
C GLY A 242 -4.96 -19.80 3.21
N ASP A 243 -5.45 -19.08 2.19
CA ASP A 243 -4.65 -18.43 1.14
C ASP A 243 -4.27 -16.98 1.47
N ARG A 244 -4.48 -16.53 2.71
CA ARG A 244 -4.14 -15.16 3.16
C ARG A 244 -2.78 -15.15 3.87
N THR A 245 -2.01 -14.08 3.69
CA THR A 245 -0.79 -13.86 4.51
C THR A 245 -1.15 -13.55 5.94
N THR A 246 -0.56 -14.27 6.90
CA THR A 246 -0.80 -14.09 8.33
C THR A 246 -0.48 -12.66 8.78
N THR A 247 -1.44 -12.01 9.43
CA THR A 247 -1.26 -10.67 9.99
C THR A 247 -1.11 -10.70 11.51
N LEU A 248 -0.69 -9.58 12.11
CA LEU A 248 -0.67 -9.44 13.58
C LEU A 248 -2.08 -9.62 14.18
N GLN A 249 -3.12 -9.23 13.45
CA GLN A 249 -4.49 -9.39 13.89
C GLN A 249 -4.84 -10.87 14.07
N ASP A 250 -4.38 -11.72 13.16
CA ASP A 250 -4.59 -13.17 13.20
C ASP A 250 -3.93 -13.80 14.44
N LEU A 251 -2.75 -13.30 14.82
CA LEU A 251 -2.08 -13.72 16.06
C LEU A 251 -2.88 -13.28 17.30
N VAL A 252 -3.42 -12.07 17.29
CA VAL A 252 -4.26 -11.56 18.38
C VAL A 252 -5.56 -12.37 18.48
N ASP A 253 -6.18 -12.70 17.36
CA ASP A 253 -7.40 -13.51 17.29
C ASP A 253 -7.14 -14.93 17.81
N SER A 254 -6.03 -15.55 17.41
CA SER A 254 -5.59 -16.84 17.93
C SER A 254 -5.35 -16.80 19.46
N LEU A 255 -4.68 -15.77 19.96
CA LEU A 255 -4.49 -15.60 21.42
C LEU A 255 -5.81 -15.38 22.16
N ASN A 256 -6.76 -14.67 21.55
CA ASN A 256 -8.09 -14.47 22.10
C ASN A 256 -8.87 -15.79 22.17
N LEU A 257 -8.76 -16.63 21.13
CA LEU A 257 -9.35 -17.95 21.08
C LEU A 257 -8.77 -18.87 22.17
N ILE A 258 -7.44 -18.92 22.27
CA ILE A 258 -6.74 -19.69 23.32
C ILE A 258 -7.19 -19.22 24.70
N ARG A 259 -7.24 -17.90 24.93
CA ARG A 259 -7.69 -17.33 26.19
C ARG A 259 -9.13 -17.73 26.52
N TYR A 260 -10.02 -17.73 25.52
CA TYR A 260 -11.41 -18.14 25.71
C TYR A 260 -11.51 -19.60 26.13
N GLN A 261 -10.89 -20.52 25.37
CA GLN A 261 -10.84 -21.94 25.69
C GLN A 261 -10.26 -22.20 27.09
N LEU A 262 -9.19 -21.48 27.45
CA LEU A 262 -8.51 -21.64 28.73
C LEU A 262 -9.39 -21.17 29.90
N LEU A 263 -10.14 -20.07 29.75
CA LEU A 263 -11.10 -19.61 30.75
C LEU A 263 -12.27 -20.58 30.91
N GLU A 264 -12.77 -21.15 29.83
CA GLU A 264 -13.85 -22.14 29.85
C GLU A 264 -13.42 -23.43 30.56
N GLU A 265 -12.26 -23.99 30.22
CA GLU A 265 -11.67 -25.15 30.90
C GLU A 265 -11.40 -24.88 32.39
N MET A 266 -10.93 -23.68 32.73
CA MET A 266 -10.75 -23.30 34.14
C MET A 266 -12.09 -23.27 34.89
N SER A 267 -13.15 -22.73 34.28
CA SER A 267 -14.49 -22.68 34.90
C SER A 267 -15.08 -24.08 35.13
N THR A 268 -14.93 -25.00 34.16
CA THR A 268 -15.43 -26.37 34.28
C THR A 268 -14.63 -27.16 35.31
N MET A 269 -13.31 -26.94 35.37
CA MET A 269 -12.44 -27.51 36.41
C MET A 269 -12.83 -27.01 37.81
N GLU A 270 -13.08 -25.72 37.98
CA GLU A 270 -13.56 -25.14 39.24
C GLU A 270 -14.92 -25.73 39.66
N ASP A 271 -15.88 -25.85 38.75
CA ASP A 271 -17.18 -26.45 39.02
C ASP A 271 -17.07 -27.91 39.45
N ARG A 272 -16.17 -28.68 38.82
CA ARG A 272 -15.88 -30.05 39.22
C ARG A 272 -15.30 -30.10 40.63
N VAL A 273 -14.32 -29.24 40.94
CA VAL A 273 -13.73 -29.13 42.28
C VAL A 273 -14.78 -28.77 43.32
N LEU A 274 -15.65 -27.79 43.05
CA LEU A 274 -16.75 -27.39 43.92
C LEU A 274 -17.77 -28.52 44.13
N LYS A 275 -18.10 -29.30 43.10
CA LYS A 275 -18.97 -30.48 43.23
C LYS A 275 -18.36 -31.53 44.17
N THR A 276 -17.08 -31.85 44.02
CA THR A 276 -16.38 -32.77 44.96
C THR A 276 -16.30 -32.21 46.38
N LEU A 277 -15.99 -30.92 46.54
CA LEU A 277 -15.96 -30.28 47.86
C LEU A 277 -17.35 -30.21 48.50
N ARG A 278 -18.44 -30.15 47.72
CA ARG A 278 -19.83 -30.20 48.21
C ARG A 278 -20.19 -31.56 48.81
N ALA A 279 -19.61 -32.64 48.27
CA ALA A 279 -19.83 -34.00 48.75
C ALA A 279 -19.10 -34.32 50.07
N ASP A 280 -18.04 -33.56 50.41
CA ASP A 280 -17.28 -33.72 51.65
C ASP A 280 -17.74 -32.70 52.73
N PRO A 281 -18.26 -33.13 53.91
CA PRO A 281 -18.69 -32.23 54.98
C PRO A 281 -17.53 -31.48 55.67
N SER A 282 -16.29 -31.96 55.54
CA SER A 282 -15.14 -31.48 56.32
C SER A 282 -14.39 -30.30 55.71
N SER A 283 -14.77 -29.84 54.50
CA SER A 283 -13.96 -28.94 53.67
C SER A 283 -14.45 -27.47 53.62
N GLU A 284 -15.09 -26.95 54.68
CA GLU A 284 -15.73 -25.61 54.66
C GLU A 284 -14.74 -24.46 54.40
N LYS A 285 -13.50 -24.54 54.93
CA LYS A 285 -12.43 -23.57 54.65
C LYS A 285 -11.99 -23.59 53.18
N ALA A 286 -11.89 -24.78 52.57
CA ALA A 286 -11.52 -24.92 51.17
C ALA A 286 -12.60 -24.32 50.24
N ARG A 287 -13.89 -24.50 50.58
CA ARG A 287 -15.01 -23.88 49.84
C ARG A 287 -14.93 -22.36 49.83
N ARG A 288 -14.58 -21.72 50.96
CA ARG A 288 -14.45 -20.25 51.05
C ARG A 288 -13.28 -19.71 50.22
N HIS A 289 -12.13 -20.39 50.23
CA HIS A 289 -10.98 -19.98 49.42
C HIS A 289 -11.24 -20.09 47.91
N VAL A 290 -11.92 -21.16 47.46
CA VAL A 290 -12.30 -21.31 46.04
C VAL A 290 -13.29 -20.22 45.62
N SER A 291 -14.32 -19.91 46.42
CA SER A 291 -15.26 -18.83 46.12
C SER A 291 -14.62 -17.44 46.07
N GLN A 292 -13.58 -17.21 46.89
CA GLN A 292 -12.86 -15.95 46.93
C GLN A 292 -11.93 -15.80 45.71
N SER A 293 -11.28 -16.89 45.29
CA SER A 293 -10.52 -16.94 44.03
C SER A 293 -11.40 -16.66 42.81
N GLN A 294 -12.63 -17.20 42.80
CA GLN A 294 -13.64 -16.94 41.76
C GLN A 294 -13.94 -15.46 41.59
N SER A 295 -14.09 -14.74 42.71
CA SER A 295 -14.37 -13.29 42.69
C SER A 295 -13.22 -12.50 42.06
N HIS A 296 -11.97 -12.88 42.31
CA HIS A 296 -10.80 -12.20 41.75
C HIS A 296 -10.60 -12.51 40.26
N SER A 297 -10.80 -13.77 39.84
CA SER A 297 -10.75 -14.18 38.43
C SER A 297 -11.79 -13.46 37.57
N VAL A 298 -13.04 -13.42 38.04
CA VAL A 298 -14.15 -12.74 37.34
C VAL A 298 -13.92 -11.24 37.26
N VAL A 299 -13.44 -10.60 38.34
CA VAL A 299 -13.12 -9.16 38.32
C VAL A 299 -11.97 -8.86 37.36
N PHE A 300 -10.92 -9.68 37.32
CA PHE A 300 -9.80 -9.48 36.40
C PHE A 300 -10.21 -9.67 34.94
N SER A 301 -11.04 -10.69 34.65
CA SER A 301 -11.64 -10.91 33.33
C SER A 301 -12.53 -9.75 32.89
N GLN A 302 -13.40 -9.24 33.77
CA GLN A 302 -14.24 -8.07 33.52
C GLN A 302 -13.41 -6.80 33.30
N LEU A 303 -12.33 -6.62 34.06
CA LEU A 303 -11.44 -5.46 33.92
C LEU A 303 -10.73 -5.51 32.56
N LEU A 304 -10.17 -6.65 32.17
CA LEU A 304 -9.53 -6.81 30.86
C LEU A 304 -10.52 -6.72 29.70
N ALA A 305 -11.74 -7.25 29.83
CA ALA A 305 -12.78 -7.07 28.84
C ALA A 305 -13.19 -5.59 28.70
N SER A 306 -13.25 -4.85 29.82
CA SER A 306 -13.51 -3.41 29.81
C SER A 306 -12.35 -2.62 29.19
N MET A 307 -11.10 -3.03 29.42
CA MET A 307 -9.91 -2.43 28.81
C MET A 307 -9.85 -2.75 27.31
N SER A 308 -10.17 -3.98 26.90
CA SER A 308 -10.27 -4.38 25.50
C SER A 308 -11.35 -3.57 24.77
N LYS A 309 -12.56 -3.45 25.34
CA LYS A 309 -13.64 -2.60 24.78
C LYS A 309 -13.23 -1.12 24.69
N ARG A 310 -12.53 -0.59 25.70
CA ARG A 310 -11.98 0.77 25.65
C ARG A 310 -10.93 0.92 24.54
N ALA A 311 -10.05 -0.06 24.37
CA ALA A 311 -9.05 -0.05 23.31
C ALA A 311 -9.68 -0.14 21.90
N SER A 312 -10.72 -0.96 21.73
CA SER A 312 -11.46 -1.04 20.45
C SER A 312 -12.26 0.24 20.17
N ALA A 313 -12.85 0.86 21.19
CA ALA A 313 -13.52 2.16 21.04
C ALA A 313 -12.53 3.27 20.62
N VAL A 314 -11.33 3.29 21.21
CA VAL A 314 -10.27 4.26 20.83
C VAL A 314 -9.77 4.04 19.39
N GLN A 315 -9.71 2.78 18.92
CA GLN A 315 -9.38 2.46 17.53
C GLN A 315 -10.50 2.79 16.53
N ALA A 316 -11.76 2.74 16.95
CA ALA A 316 -12.90 3.16 16.13
C ALA A 316 -12.96 4.69 15.98
N ASP A 317 -12.70 5.42 17.07
CA ASP A 317 -12.71 6.90 17.09
C ASP A 317 -11.62 7.49 16.18
N THR A 318 -10.44 6.84 16.13
CA THR A 318 -9.36 7.23 15.21
C THR A 318 -9.66 6.96 13.74
N ARG A 319 -10.64 6.12 13.42
CA ARG A 319 -11.07 5.82 12.04
C ARG A 319 -12.12 6.81 11.54
N THR A 320 -12.95 7.36 12.43
CA THR A 320 -13.92 8.43 12.11
C THR A 320 -13.28 9.82 11.98
N ASP A 321 -12.12 10.06 12.58
CA ASP A 321 -11.35 11.31 12.37
C ASP A 321 -10.58 11.34 11.03
N LEU A 322 -10.59 10.23 10.27
CA LEU A 322 -9.86 10.06 9.00
C LEU A 322 -10.77 9.92 7.76
N GLU A 323 -12.09 9.98 7.91
CA GLU A 323 -13.08 10.15 6.82
C GLU A 323 -13.57 11.60 6.74
#